data_AF-A0A6C0AE24-F1
#
_entry.id   AF-A0A6C0AE24-F1
#
_cell.length_a   1.000
_cell.length_b   1.000
_cell.length_c   1.000
_cell.angle_alpha   90.00
_cell.angle_beta   90.00
_cell.angle_gamma   90.00
#
_symmetry.space_group_name_H-M   'P 1'
#
loop_
_entity.id
_entity.type
_entity.pdbx_description
1 polymer ?
#
loop_
_entity_poly.entity_id
_entity_poly.type
_entity_poly.pdbx_seq_one_letter_code
_entity_poly.pdbx_strand_id
1 'polypeptide(L)'
;MEINISDIPDFLKDSEFYRNLDLNYEELITIPILKMDDEVNDINDFKKLFKTLNFFDVDKFPKTFIKYYQNNSEEVFDSLDFDVYQELLIDLCNLKIKNYKQFFVTYKIITLYKLNPEEYDNYIDYALNKAHEVGRDQDIYLIHNKEYKDLVHKIYSTEILELEPYIFMRSCNSIHLRFKKKHLYGRWEISKPVLRREYIEKIIDGIKNNYEYEYYSIDKGNISYKNNEICIYCKYINEYLYVKINTYKIKINEFNKKIILEEFEKLIEWIDIQKIS
;
A
#
# COMPACT_ATOMS: atom_id res chain seq x y z
N MET A 1 -40.53 2.64 -6.80
CA MET A 1 -40.85 1.76 -7.93
C MET A 1 -41.04 0.37 -7.35
N GLU A 2 -42.08 -0.34 -7.77
CA GLU A 2 -42.30 -1.72 -7.37
C GLU A 2 -41.71 -2.64 -8.44
N ILE A 3 -40.95 -3.66 -8.04
CA ILE A 3 -40.40 -4.70 -8.93
C ILE A 3 -40.59 -6.07 -8.30
N ASN A 4 -40.62 -7.14 -9.10
CA ASN A 4 -40.50 -8.49 -8.57
C ASN A 4 -39.04 -8.78 -8.21
N ILE A 5 -38.81 -9.65 -7.23
CA ILE A 5 -37.46 -10.13 -6.91
C ILE A 5 -36.82 -10.81 -8.15
N SER A 6 -37.61 -11.49 -8.97
CA SER A 6 -37.15 -12.08 -10.24
C SER A 6 -36.60 -11.08 -11.25
N ASP A 7 -37.01 -9.81 -11.14
CA ASP A 7 -36.61 -8.75 -12.06
C ASP A 7 -35.29 -8.08 -11.65
N ILE A 8 -34.71 -8.47 -10.50
CA ILE A 8 -33.39 -7.99 -10.07
C ILE A 8 -32.33 -8.50 -11.05
N PRO A 9 -31.55 -7.59 -11.68
CA PRO A 9 -30.50 -7.94 -12.64
C PRO A 9 -29.48 -8.94 -12.08
N ASP A 10 -29.02 -9.85 -12.94
CA ASP A 10 -28.08 -10.93 -12.55
C ASP A 10 -26.80 -10.40 -11.89
N PHE A 11 -26.29 -9.25 -12.35
CA PHE A 11 -25.07 -8.65 -11.78
C PHE A 11 -25.25 -8.11 -10.34
N LEU A 12 -26.48 -8.03 -9.84
CA LEU A 12 -26.81 -7.60 -8.48
C LEU A 12 -27.20 -8.78 -7.57
N LYS A 13 -27.30 -10.00 -8.09
CA LYS A 13 -27.78 -11.17 -7.30
C LYS A 13 -26.81 -11.60 -6.21
N ASP A 14 -25.53 -11.27 -6.34
CA ASP A 14 -24.52 -11.56 -5.31
C ASP A 14 -24.48 -10.50 -4.20
N SER A 15 -25.35 -9.48 -4.24
CA SER A 15 -25.34 -8.34 -3.31
C SER A 15 -25.88 -8.69 -1.91
N GLU A 16 -25.50 -7.91 -0.90
CA GLU A 16 -26.02 -8.09 0.45
C GLU A 16 -27.53 -7.89 0.53
N PHE A 17 -28.06 -6.92 -0.22
CA PHE A 17 -29.51 -6.73 -0.34
C PHE A 17 -30.20 -8.03 -0.77
N TYR A 18 -29.70 -8.68 -1.82
CA TYR A 18 -30.31 -9.90 -2.35
C TYR A 18 -30.19 -11.08 -1.37
N ARG A 19 -29.04 -11.21 -0.69
CA ARG A 19 -28.82 -12.27 0.33
C ARG A 19 -29.78 -12.19 1.51
N ASN A 20 -30.26 -11.00 1.82
CA ASN A 20 -31.16 -10.73 2.94
C ASN A 20 -32.66 -10.78 2.56
N LEU A 21 -33.00 -11.03 1.30
CA LEU A 21 -34.40 -11.21 0.89
C LEU A 21 -34.88 -12.62 1.26
N ASP A 22 -36.09 -12.70 1.82
CA ASP A 22 -36.80 -13.97 1.90
C ASP A 22 -37.14 -14.39 0.46
N LEU A 23 -36.70 -15.58 0.02
CA LEU A 23 -36.66 -15.97 -1.40
C LEU A 23 -38.03 -16.36 -1.97
N ASN A 24 -39.06 -15.55 -1.69
CA ASN A 24 -40.33 -15.62 -2.37
C ASN A 24 -40.26 -14.81 -3.67
N TYR A 25 -39.83 -15.45 -4.76
CA TYR A 25 -39.54 -14.80 -6.04
C TYR A 25 -40.69 -14.02 -6.68
N GLU A 26 -41.93 -14.26 -6.24
CA GLU A 26 -43.15 -13.55 -6.68
C GLU A 26 -43.51 -12.35 -5.78
N GLU A 27 -42.72 -12.08 -4.74
CA GLU A 27 -42.93 -10.94 -3.85
C GLU A 27 -42.53 -9.63 -4.53
N LEU A 28 -43.43 -8.65 -4.44
CA LEU A 28 -43.18 -7.29 -4.90
C LEU A 28 -42.43 -6.50 -3.82
N ILE A 29 -41.29 -5.93 -4.21
CA ILE A 29 -40.49 -5.07 -3.35
C ILE A 29 -40.53 -3.63 -3.85
N THR A 30 -40.52 -2.67 -2.92
CA THR A 30 -40.42 -1.25 -3.26
C THR A 30 -38.96 -0.80 -3.17
N ILE A 31 -38.45 -0.28 -4.28
CA ILE A 31 -37.10 0.29 -4.37
C ILE A 31 -37.12 1.70 -4.98
N PRO A 32 -36.08 2.52 -4.79
CA PRO A 32 -35.92 3.80 -5.49
C PRO A 32 -35.88 3.62 -7.02
N ILE A 33 -36.04 4.72 -7.76
CA ILE A 33 -35.82 4.70 -9.21
C ILE A 33 -34.31 4.61 -9.46
N LEU A 34 -33.86 3.42 -9.86
CA LEU A 34 -32.46 3.06 -10.05
C LEU A 34 -32.22 2.60 -11.49
N LYS A 35 -30.95 2.66 -11.94
CA LYS A 35 -30.54 2.11 -13.23
C LYS A 35 -30.37 0.60 -13.10
N MET A 36 -31.09 -0.18 -13.92
CA MET A 36 -31.13 -1.64 -13.81
C MET A 36 -30.28 -2.39 -14.83
N ASP A 37 -29.67 -1.69 -15.78
CA ASP A 37 -28.66 -2.26 -16.65
C ASP A 37 -27.25 -1.86 -16.17
N ASP A 38 -26.22 -2.63 -16.54
CA ASP A 38 -24.84 -2.34 -16.19
C ASP A 38 -24.09 -1.58 -17.30
N GLU A 39 -24.76 -1.07 -18.34
CA GLU A 39 -24.11 -0.32 -19.40
C GLU A 39 -23.66 1.06 -18.90
N VAL A 40 -22.45 1.47 -19.28
CA VAL A 40 -21.89 2.78 -18.93
C VAL A 40 -21.34 3.45 -20.17
N ASN A 41 -22.10 4.37 -20.75
CA ASN A 41 -21.72 5.09 -21.96
C ASN A 41 -21.16 6.49 -21.64
N ASP A 42 -21.64 7.10 -20.56
CA ASP A 42 -21.24 8.44 -20.11
C ASP A 42 -21.20 8.56 -18.58
N ILE A 43 -20.85 9.76 -18.10
CA ILE A 43 -20.72 10.04 -16.68
C ILE A 43 -22.05 10.00 -15.92
N ASN A 44 -23.18 10.27 -16.60
CA ASN A 44 -24.50 10.19 -15.98
C ASN A 44 -24.90 8.73 -15.77
N ASP A 45 -24.61 7.85 -16.73
CA ASP A 45 -24.78 6.41 -16.56
C ASP A 45 -23.92 5.90 -15.40
N PHE A 46 -22.66 6.34 -15.32
CA PHE A 46 -21.76 5.97 -14.23
C PHE A 46 -22.33 6.38 -12.86
N LYS A 47 -22.76 7.63 -12.71
CA LYS A 47 -23.36 8.15 -11.46
C LYS A 47 -24.65 7.43 -11.09
N LYS A 48 -25.51 7.11 -12.06
CA LYS A 48 -26.76 6.38 -11.83
C LYS A 48 -26.48 4.93 -11.45
N LEU A 49 -25.55 4.27 -12.15
CA LEU A 49 -25.16 2.91 -11.85
C LEU A 49 -24.54 2.83 -10.46
N PHE A 50 -23.67 3.76 -10.06
CA PHE A 50 -23.15 3.78 -8.70
C PHE A 50 -24.26 3.83 -7.63
N LYS A 51 -25.28 4.68 -7.81
CA LYS A 51 -26.43 4.72 -6.89
C LYS A 51 -27.14 3.38 -6.78
N THR A 52 -27.26 2.65 -7.90
CA THR A 52 -27.77 1.28 -7.89
C THR A 52 -26.85 0.37 -7.09
N LEU A 53 -25.55 0.32 -7.42
CA LEU A 53 -24.57 -0.55 -6.78
C LEU A 53 -24.51 -0.31 -5.26
N ASN A 54 -24.58 0.94 -4.81
CA ASN A 54 -24.59 1.31 -3.41
C ASN A 54 -25.89 0.91 -2.70
N PHE A 55 -27.04 1.07 -3.36
CA PHE A 55 -28.32 0.68 -2.78
C PHE A 55 -28.41 -0.84 -2.55
N PHE A 56 -27.90 -1.61 -3.50
CA PHE A 56 -27.90 -3.07 -3.38
C PHE A 56 -26.78 -3.60 -2.48
N ASP A 57 -25.78 -2.78 -2.15
CA ASP A 57 -24.60 -3.15 -1.38
C ASP A 57 -23.87 -4.34 -2.04
N VAL A 58 -23.29 -4.05 -3.21
CA VAL A 58 -22.59 -5.04 -4.03
C VAL A 58 -21.16 -5.24 -3.54
N ASP A 59 -20.75 -6.50 -3.37
CA ASP A 59 -19.37 -6.82 -3.01
C ASP A 59 -18.36 -6.47 -4.13
N LYS A 60 -18.81 -6.42 -5.40
CA LYS A 60 -17.95 -6.23 -6.58
C LYS A 60 -18.62 -5.38 -7.64
N PHE A 61 -17.87 -4.40 -8.15
CA PHE A 61 -18.35 -3.57 -9.25
C PHE A 61 -18.39 -4.32 -10.60
N PRO A 62 -19.40 -4.04 -11.45
CA PRO A 62 -19.46 -4.56 -12.82
C PRO A 62 -18.24 -4.18 -13.66
N LYS A 63 -17.89 -5.04 -14.62
CA LYS A 63 -16.71 -4.84 -15.48
C LYS A 63 -16.81 -3.55 -16.31
N THR A 64 -18.01 -3.20 -16.77
CA THR A 64 -18.33 -1.98 -17.52
C THR A 64 -18.04 -0.73 -16.68
N PHE A 65 -18.50 -0.71 -15.43
CA PHE A 65 -18.24 0.35 -14.46
C PHE A 65 -16.74 0.56 -14.21
N ILE A 66 -16.03 -0.53 -13.91
CA ILE A 66 -14.57 -0.50 -13.71
C ILE A 66 -13.86 -0.01 -14.97
N LYS A 67 -14.25 -0.50 -16.15
CA LYS A 67 -13.65 -0.11 -17.43
C LYS A 67 -13.86 1.37 -17.73
N TYR A 68 -15.05 1.90 -17.47
CA TYR A 68 -15.35 3.32 -17.65
C TYR A 68 -14.48 4.18 -16.74
N TYR A 69 -14.43 3.88 -15.43
CA TYR A 69 -13.55 4.58 -14.50
C TYR A 69 -12.08 4.52 -14.94
N GLN A 70 -11.59 3.36 -15.35
CA GLN A 70 -10.21 3.23 -15.80
C GLN A 70 -9.90 4.08 -17.04
N ASN A 71 -10.85 4.30 -17.93
CA ASN A 71 -10.63 5.13 -19.10
C ASN A 71 -10.81 6.64 -18.81
N ASN A 72 -11.63 6.98 -17.80
CA ASN A 72 -12.11 8.34 -17.55
C ASN A 72 -11.93 8.79 -16.08
N SER A 73 -10.91 8.30 -15.37
CA SER A 73 -10.75 8.49 -13.92
C SER A 73 -10.72 9.95 -13.47
N GLU A 74 -10.17 10.83 -14.31
CA GLU A 74 -10.09 12.27 -14.03
C GLU A 74 -11.46 12.93 -14.18
N GLU A 75 -12.19 12.64 -15.26
CA GLU A 75 -13.58 13.10 -15.44
C GLU A 75 -14.48 12.61 -14.30
N VAL A 76 -14.34 11.34 -13.91
CA VAL A 76 -15.09 10.79 -12.77
C VAL A 76 -14.80 11.61 -11.52
N PHE A 77 -13.54 11.78 -11.15
CA PHE A 77 -13.17 12.54 -9.95
C PHE A 77 -13.68 13.98 -9.99
N ASP A 78 -13.47 14.70 -11.10
CA ASP A 78 -13.81 16.12 -11.23
C ASP A 78 -15.34 16.36 -11.30
N SER A 79 -16.12 15.34 -11.68
CA SER A 79 -17.58 15.47 -11.83
C SER A 79 -18.38 15.13 -10.58
N LEU A 80 -17.77 14.48 -9.58
CA LEU A 80 -18.47 13.99 -8.40
C LEU A 80 -18.52 15.05 -7.30
N ASP A 81 -19.67 15.15 -6.65
CA ASP A 81 -19.81 15.93 -5.43
C ASP A 81 -19.17 15.15 -4.28
N PHE A 82 -18.09 15.69 -3.71
CA PHE A 82 -17.26 15.00 -2.73
C PHE A 82 -17.98 14.68 -1.42
N ASP A 83 -19.05 15.41 -1.08
CA ASP A 83 -19.84 15.15 0.12
C ASP A 83 -20.86 14.01 -0.13
N VAL A 84 -21.31 13.85 -1.37
CA VAL A 84 -22.32 12.84 -1.75
C VAL A 84 -21.69 11.50 -2.13
N TYR A 85 -20.47 11.54 -2.68
CA TYR A 85 -19.83 10.37 -3.31
C TYR A 85 -18.53 9.94 -2.61
N GLN A 86 -18.36 10.28 -1.33
CA GLN A 86 -17.18 9.90 -0.56
C GLN A 86 -16.91 8.39 -0.59
N GLU A 87 -17.92 7.57 -0.28
CA GLU A 87 -17.79 6.10 -0.25
C GLU A 87 -17.34 5.54 -1.61
N LEU A 88 -17.97 6.00 -2.70
CA LEU A 88 -17.54 5.65 -4.06
C LEU A 88 -16.06 5.95 -4.28
N LEU A 89 -15.64 7.17 -3.98
CA LEU A 89 -14.27 7.60 -4.25
C LEU A 89 -13.27 6.74 -3.47
N ILE A 90 -13.58 6.44 -2.21
CA ILE A 90 -12.77 5.54 -1.38
C ILE A 90 -12.69 4.14 -2.02
N ASP A 91 -13.82 3.57 -2.46
CA ASP A 91 -13.84 2.24 -3.09
C ASP A 91 -13.05 2.20 -4.41
N LEU A 92 -13.07 3.30 -5.18
CA LEU A 92 -12.30 3.42 -6.41
C LEU A 92 -10.78 3.36 -6.16
N CYS A 93 -10.30 3.67 -4.96
CA CYS A 93 -8.88 3.52 -4.59
C CYS A 93 -8.43 2.05 -4.53
N ASN A 94 -9.36 1.12 -4.32
CA ASN A 94 -9.08 -0.33 -4.32
C ASN A 94 -9.00 -0.93 -5.73
N LEU A 95 -9.33 -0.17 -6.77
CA LEU A 95 -9.26 -0.66 -8.14
C LEU A 95 -7.82 -0.72 -8.65
N LYS A 96 -7.56 -1.67 -9.55
CA LYS A 96 -6.27 -1.82 -10.21
C LYS A 96 -5.90 -0.56 -11.00
N ILE A 97 -4.75 0.02 -10.68
CA ILE A 97 -4.15 1.16 -11.37
C ILE A 97 -3.37 0.69 -12.60
N LYS A 98 -3.68 1.28 -13.75
CA LYS A 98 -3.13 0.93 -15.07
C LYS A 98 -2.26 2.05 -15.67
N ASN A 99 -2.40 3.28 -15.20
CA ASN A 99 -1.66 4.44 -15.73
C ASN A 99 -1.49 5.53 -14.65
N TYR A 100 -0.64 6.51 -14.94
CA TYR A 100 -0.27 7.56 -13.99
C TYR A 100 -1.44 8.49 -13.65
N LYS A 101 -2.40 8.70 -14.56
CA LYS A 101 -3.58 9.53 -14.29
C LYS A 101 -4.42 8.94 -13.17
N GLN A 102 -4.69 7.63 -13.24
CA GLN A 102 -5.38 6.90 -12.19
C GLN A 102 -4.60 6.96 -10.87
N PHE A 103 -3.27 6.82 -10.92
CA PHE A 103 -2.41 6.95 -9.74
C PHE A 103 -2.57 8.30 -9.05
N PHE A 104 -2.55 9.40 -9.80
CA PHE A 104 -2.75 10.74 -9.23
C PHE A 104 -4.17 10.97 -8.75
N VAL A 105 -5.19 10.45 -9.43
CA VAL A 105 -6.58 10.51 -8.94
C VAL A 105 -6.70 9.76 -7.61
N THR A 106 -6.17 8.54 -7.50
CA THR A 106 -6.14 7.78 -6.25
C THR A 106 -5.41 8.56 -5.15
N TYR A 107 -4.26 9.17 -5.46
CA TYR A 107 -3.56 10.02 -4.50
C TYR A 107 -4.38 11.23 -4.04
N LYS A 108 -5.08 11.91 -4.97
CA LYS A 108 -6.00 13.02 -4.62
C LYS A 108 -7.08 12.54 -3.66
N ILE A 109 -7.70 11.39 -3.91
CA ILE A 109 -8.76 10.84 -3.05
C ILE A 109 -8.21 10.50 -1.66
N ILE A 110 -7.07 9.80 -1.59
CA ILE A 110 -6.39 9.48 -0.33
C ILE A 110 -6.09 10.75 0.47
N THR A 111 -5.59 11.79 -0.19
CA THR A 111 -5.27 13.08 0.45
C THR A 111 -6.52 13.83 0.89
N LEU A 112 -7.54 13.88 0.04
CA LEU A 112 -8.82 14.57 0.28
C LEU A 112 -9.50 14.03 1.54
N TYR A 113 -9.58 12.70 1.66
CA TYR A 113 -10.25 12.04 2.78
C TYR A 113 -9.31 11.61 3.91
N LYS A 114 -8.01 11.98 3.83
CA LYS A 114 -6.99 11.63 4.83
C LYS A 114 -6.91 10.13 5.12
N LEU A 115 -7.06 9.32 4.08
CA LEU A 115 -7.02 7.87 4.17
C LEU A 115 -5.60 7.40 4.46
N ASN A 116 -5.47 6.22 5.07
CA ASN A 116 -4.18 5.60 5.29
C ASN A 116 -3.66 4.99 3.96
N PRO A 117 -2.59 5.51 3.34
CA PRO A 117 -2.13 5.02 2.03
C PRO A 117 -1.67 3.56 2.06
N GLU A 118 -1.27 3.07 3.25
CA GLU A 118 -0.78 1.70 3.45
C GLU A 118 -1.88 0.63 3.25
N GLU A 119 -3.16 1.04 3.22
CA GLU A 119 -4.30 0.13 3.01
C GLU A 119 -4.58 -0.15 1.53
N TYR A 120 -3.93 0.58 0.61
CA TYR A 120 -4.20 0.52 -0.83
C TYR A 120 -3.04 -0.15 -1.58
N ASP A 121 -2.99 -1.47 -1.59
CA ASP A 121 -1.91 -2.24 -2.23
C ASP A 121 -1.71 -1.85 -3.72
N ASN A 122 -2.79 -1.63 -4.48
CA ASN A 122 -2.69 -1.20 -5.88
C ASN A 122 -1.98 0.16 -6.04
N TYR A 123 -2.13 1.06 -5.08
CA TYR A 123 -1.46 2.36 -5.05
C TYR A 123 0.03 2.22 -4.77
N ILE A 124 0.38 1.43 -3.74
CA ILE A 124 1.78 1.14 -3.38
C ILE A 124 2.49 0.39 -4.51
N ASP A 125 1.88 -0.66 -5.05
CA ASP A 125 2.43 -1.47 -6.12
C ASP A 125 2.69 -0.66 -7.38
N TYR A 126 1.77 0.23 -7.75
CA TYR A 126 1.96 1.09 -8.91
C TYR A 126 3.12 2.07 -8.66
N ALA A 127 3.20 2.71 -7.50
CA ALA A 127 4.28 3.63 -7.16
C ALA A 127 5.66 2.97 -7.26
N LEU A 128 5.82 1.76 -6.71
CA LEU A 128 7.12 1.07 -6.68
C LEU A 128 7.52 0.49 -8.05
N ASN A 129 6.57 -0.09 -8.78
CA ASN A 129 6.87 -0.79 -10.05
C ASN A 129 6.86 0.14 -11.26
N LYS A 130 6.11 1.25 -11.19
CA LYS A 130 5.87 2.20 -12.28
C LYS A 130 6.36 3.61 -11.97
N ALA A 131 7.28 3.80 -11.03
CA ALA A 131 7.83 5.12 -10.67
C ALA A 131 8.29 5.96 -11.89
N HIS A 132 8.88 5.33 -12.91
CA HIS A 132 9.25 6.01 -14.16
C HIS A 132 8.07 6.61 -14.96
N GLU A 133 6.86 6.07 -14.84
CA GLU A 133 5.65 6.63 -15.44
C GLU A 133 5.15 7.85 -14.64
N VAL A 134 5.37 7.85 -13.33
CA VAL A 134 5.00 8.93 -12.41
C VAL A 134 5.94 10.14 -12.54
N GLY A 135 7.23 9.89 -12.79
CA GLY A 135 8.27 10.93 -12.88
C GLY A 135 8.66 11.37 -14.29
N ARG A 136 8.07 10.80 -15.36
CA ARG A 136 8.40 11.22 -16.73
C ARG A 136 7.82 12.60 -17.04
N ASP A 137 8.72 13.52 -17.38
CA ASP A 137 8.55 14.89 -17.90
C ASP A 137 7.61 15.05 -19.13
N GLN A 138 6.88 14.01 -19.57
CA GLN A 138 6.10 14.09 -20.80
C GLN A 138 4.84 14.96 -20.66
N ASP A 139 4.30 15.10 -19.45
CA ASP A 139 3.30 16.13 -19.13
C ASP A 139 3.93 17.17 -18.20
N ILE A 140 4.50 18.22 -18.82
CA ILE A 140 5.11 19.40 -18.17
C ILE A 140 4.22 19.97 -17.04
N TYR A 141 2.91 19.77 -17.11
CA TYR A 141 1.94 20.27 -16.14
C TYR A 141 1.94 19.56 -14.78
N LEU A 142 2.33 18.28 -14.67
CA LEU A 142 2.25 17.54 -13.39
C LEU A 142 3.35 17.96 -12.40
N ILE A 143 4.54 18.28 -12.90
CA ILE A 143 5.70 18.66 -12.07
C ILE A 143 5.57 20.09 -11.50
N HIS A 144 4.68 20.91 -12.07
CA HIS A 144 4.41 22.26 -11.59
C HIS A 144 3.37 22.32 -10.47
N ASN A 145 2.60 21.24 -10.22
CA ASN A 145 1.82 21.16 -8.99
C ASN A 145 2.74 20.77 -7.83
N LYS A 146 2.97 21.70 -6.91
CA LYS A 146 3.83 21.52 -5.73
C LYS A 146 3.44 20.27 -4.93
N GLU A 147 2.15 19.94 -4.88
CA GLU A 147 1.61 18.77 -4.20
C GLU A 147 2.20 17.45 -4.76
N TYR A 148 2.27 17.31 -6.08
CA TYR A 148 2.80 16.10 -6.71
C TYR A 148 4.32 16.04 -6.67
N LYS A 149 5.00 17.18 -6.60
CA LYS A 149 6.46 17.22 -6.51
C LYS A 149 6.97 16.50 -5.25
N ASP A 150 6.31 16.74 -4.12
CA ASP A 150 6.69 16.11 -2.85
C ASP A 150 6.40 14.60 -2.89
N LEU A 151 5.27 14.18 -3.47
CA LEU A 151 4.95 12.77 -3.70
C LEU A 151 5.99 12.08 -4.60
N VAL A 152 6.31 12.67 -5.75
CA VAL A 152 7.29 12.12 -6.70
C VAL A 152 8.64 12.01 -6.00
N HIS A 153 9.10 13.06 -5.33
CA HIS A 153 10.36 13.02 -4.59
C HIS A 153 10.37 11.89 -3.55
N LYS A 154 9.26 11.72 -2.83
CA LYS A 154 9.10 10.65 -1.84
C LYS A 154 9.24 9.27 -2.48
N ILE A 155 8.53 8.99 -3.58
CA ILE A 155 8.62 7.71 -4.32
C ILE A 155 10.05 7.43 -4.78
N TYR A 156 10.72 8.40 -5.39
CA TYR A 156 12.09 8.22 -5.87
C TYR A 156 13.11 8.07 -4.75
N SER A 157 12.86 8.67 -3.59
CA SER A 157 13.68 8.51 -2.39
C SER A 157 13.43 7.19 -1.66
N THR A 158 12.31 6.50 -1.93
CA THR A 158 11.96 5.24 -1.28
C THR A 158 13.05 4.19 -1.49
N GLU A 159 13.48 3.60 -0.38
CA GLU A 159 14.48 2.55 -0.35
C GLU A 159 13.81 1.19 -0.18
N ILE A 160 14.25 0.22 -0.98
CA ILE A 160 13.88 -1.19 -0.87
C ILE A 160 14.92 -1.88 0.00
N LEU A 161 14.44 -2.69 0.94
CA LEU A 161 15.24 -3.50 1.86
C LEU A 161 15.20 -4.97 1.44
N GLU A 162 16.33 -5.65 1.53
CA GLU A 162 16.42 -7.11 1.51
C GLU A 162 17.33 -7.58 2.66
N LEU A 163 16.86 -8.57 3.42
CA LEU A 163 17.59 -9.17 4.54
C LEU A 163 17.95 -10.62 4.24
N GLU A 164 19.25 -10.91 4.12
CA GLU A 164 19.71 -12.29 3.92
C GLU A 164 20.48 -12.80 5.15
N PRO A 165 19.86 -13.61 6.02
CA PRO A 165 20.59 -14.31 7.07
C PRO A 165 21.52 -15.37 6.49
N TYR A 166 22.70 -15.52 7.07
CA TYR A 166 23.65 -16.54 6.65
C TYR A 166 24.34 -17.31 7.78
N ILE A 167 24.35 -16.79 9.02
CA ILE A 167 24.82 -17.52 10.21
C ILE A 167 23.90 -17.20 11.38
N PHE A 168 23.50 -18.24 12.12
CA PHE A 168 22.85 -18.11 13.42
C PHE A 168 23.75 -18.64 14.54
N MET A 169 24.10 -17.79 15.50
CA MET A 169 24.88 -18.17 16.68
C MET A 169 23.94 -18.42 17.85
N ARG A 170 23.62 -19.69 18.13
CA ARG A 170 22.70 -20.08 19.21
C ARG A 170 23.14 -19.61 20.59
N SER A 171 24.44 -19.65 20.89
CA SER A 171 25.01 -19.32 22.21
C SER A 171 24.74 -17.89 22.66
N CYS A 172 24.56 -16.95 21.72
CA CYS A 172 24.30 -15.54 21.99
C CYS A 172 23.05 -15.01 21.27
N ASN A 173 22.25 -15.90 20.68
CA ASN A 173 21.01 -15.58 19.96
C ASN A 173 21.21 -14.45 18.93
N SER A 174 22.36 -14.46 18.23
CA SER A 174 22.74 -13.44 17.26
C SER A 174 22.78 -13.97 15.84
N ILE A 175 22.40 -13.13 14.88
CA ILE A 175 22.33 -13.46 13.46
C ILE A 175 23.30 -12.58 12.68
N HIS A 176 24.08 -13.21 11.82
CA HIS A 176 24.85 -12.51 10.80
C HIS A 176 23.99 -12.37 9.55
N LEU A 177 23.88 -11.13 9.07
CA LEU A 177 22.94 -10.74 8.03
C LEU A 177 23.69 -10.02 6.92
N ARG A 178 23.29 -10.21 5.66
CA ARG A 178 23.56 -9.21 4.63
C ARG A 178 22.35 -8.28 4.59
N PHE A 179 22.57 -7.06 5.02
CA PHE A 179 21.59 -6.00 5.00
C PHE A 179 21.77 -5.23 3.70
N LYS A 180 20.88 -5.46 2.73
CA LYS A 180 20.96 -4.83 1.41
C LYS A 180 19.89 -3.77 1.29
N LYS A 181 20.24 -2.59 0.81
CA LYS A 181 19.24 -1.58 0.45
C LYS A 181 19.58 -0.94 -0.88
N LYS A 182 18.57 -0.42 -1.55
CA LYS A 182 18.74 0.44 -2.73
C LYS A 182 17.57 1.41 -2.83
N HIS A 183 17.79 2.56 -3.46
CA HIS A 183 16.67 3.28 -4.07
C HIS A 183 16.10 2.49 -5.26
N LEU A 184 14.86 2.77 -5.66
CA LEU A 184 14.17 2.06 -6.75
C LEU A 184 15.02 1.84 -8.03
N TYR A 185 15.81 2.85 -8.40
CA TYR A 185 16.72 2.82 -9.56
C TYR A 185 18.21 2.89 -9.17
N GLY A 186 18.52 2.69 -7.90
CA GLY A 186 19.86 2.74 -7.35
C GLY A 186 20.60 1.41 -7.46
N ARG A 187 21.90 1.44 -7.16
CA ARG A 187 22.68 0.23 -6.92
C ARG A 187 22.41 -0.27 -5.51
N TRP A 188 22.57 -1.58 -5.31
CA TRP A 188 22.56 -2.17 -3.98
C TRP A 188 23.76 -1.68 -3.17
N GLU A 189 23.45 -1.06 -2.04
CA GLU A 189 24.36 -0.91 -0.94
C GLU A 189 24.24 -2.17 -0.06
N ILE A 190 25.35 -2.62 0.52
CA ILE A 190 25.38 -3.84 1.34
C ILE A 190 26.15 -3.57 2.62
N SER A 191 25.53 -3.91 3.74
CA SER A 191 26.17 -3.99 5.04
C SER A 191 26.11 -5.42 5.59
N LYS A 192 27.01 -5.75 6.50
CA LYS A 192 27.07 -7.08 7.14
C LYS A 192 26.98 -6.96 8.67
N PRO A 193 25.82 -6.59 9.23
CA PRO A 193 25.65 -6.50 10.67
C PRO A 193 25.55 -7.88 11.32
N VAL A 194 25.83 -7.91 12.61
CA VAL A 194 25.48 -9.01 13.51
C VAL A 194 24.44 -8.46 14.49
N LEU A 195 23.20 -8.93 14.44
CA LEU A 195 22.11 -8.42 15.28
C LEU A 195 21.64 -9.50 16.23
N ARG A 196 21.19 -9.12 17.42
CA ARG A 196 20.47 -10.05 18.30
C ARG A 196 19.01 -10.13 17.90
N ARG A 197 18.41 -11.31 18.06
CA ARG A 197 16.97 -11.53 17.80
C ARG A 197 16.09 -10.54 18.56
N GLU A 198 16.39 -10.32 19.85
CA GLU A 198 15.63 -9.38 20.70
C GLU A 198 15.55 -7.97 20.12
N TYR A 199 16.57 -7.51 19.38
CA TYR A 199 16.56 -6.20 18.76
C TYR A 199 15.73 -6.19 17.48
N ILE A 200 15.73 -7.28 16.72
CA ILE A 200 14.87 -7.42 15.54
C ILE A 200 13.39 -7.41 15.95
N GLU A 201 13.04 -8.15 17.00
CA GLU A 201 11.67 -8.17 17.55
C GLU A 201 11.21 -6.77 17.95
N LYS A 202 12.07 -6.00 18.63
CA LYS A 202 11.76 -4.60 18.99
C LYS A 202 11.64 -3.67 17.80
N ILE A 203 12.38 -3.91 16.71
CA ILE A 203 12.23 -3.13 15.48
C ILE A 203 10.90 -3.43 14.81
N ILE A 204 10.52 -4.71 14.69
CA ILE A 204 9.21 -5.10 14.14
C ILE A 204 8.10 -4.43 14.94
N ASP A 205 8.17 -4.57 16.27
CA ASP A 205 7.16 -4.06 17.18
C ASP A 205 7.12 -2.53 17.18
N GLY A 206 8.28 -1.86 17.09
CA GLY A 206 8.40 -0.41 16.93
C GLY A 206 7.79 0.12 15.64
N ILE A 207 7.98 -0.58 14.51
CA ILE A 207 7.38 -0.20 13.22
C ILE A 207 5.86 -0.43 13.22
N LYS A 208 5.38 -1.55 13.78
CA LYS A 208 3.95 -1.87 13.85
C LYS A 208 3.17 -0.89 14.74
N ASN A 209 3.72 -0.57 15.89
CA ASN A 209 3.04 0.24 16.92
C ASN A 209 3.49 1.71 16.93
N ASN A 210 4.35 2.10 15.97
CA ASN A 210 4.89 3.45 15.83
C ASN A 210 5.54 4.01 17.11
N TYR A 211 6.31 3.19 17.83
CA TYR A 211 7.09 3.62 18.99
C TYR A 211 8.58 3.66 18.67
N GLU A 212 9.31 4.59 19.29
CA GLU A 212 10.75 4.68 19.13
C GLU A 212 11.48 3.61 19.94
N TYR A 213 12.47 2.97 19.33
CA TYR A 213 13.38 2.05 19.97
C TYR A 213 14.82 2.50 19.73
N GLU A 214 15.50 2.93 20.79
CA GLU A 214 16.92 3.25 20.76
C GLU A 214 17.69 2.31 21.68
N TYR A 215 18.75 1.72 21.15
CA TYR A 215 19.71 0.95 21.93
C TYR A 215 21.11 1.49 21.70
N TYR A 216 21.58 2.34 22.62
CA TYR A 216 22.92 2.89 22.61
C TYR A 216 23.87 1.95 23.34
N SER A 217 24.34 0.92 22.63
CA SER A 217 25.56 0.23 23.03
C SER A 217 26.67 0.54 22.04
N ILE A 218 27.88 0.67 22.56
CA ILE A 218 29.09 0.80 21.75
C ILE A 218 29.53 -0.61 21.32
N ASP A 219 29.00 -1.70 21.88
CA ASP A 219 29.42 -3.05 21.49
C ASP A 219 28.66 -3.56 20.25
N LYS A 220 29.38 -4.34 19.43
CA LYS A 220 29.07 -4.79 18.06
C LYS A 220 27.57 -4.92 17.70
N GLY A 221 27.17 -4.23 16.63
CA GLY A 221 25.95 -4.53 15.87
C GLY A 221 24.66 -4.11 16.55
N ASN A 222 24.35 -2.82 16.46
CA ASN A 222 23.11 -2.26 17.03
C ASN A 222 22.17 -1.80 15.94
N ILE A 223 20.89 -1.89 16.22
CA ILE A 223 19.81 -1.42 15.38
C ILE A 223 18.87 -0.56 16.26
N SER A 224 18.39 0.55 15.71
CA SER A 224 17.44 1.44 16.34
C SER A 224 16.37 1.86 15.34
N TYR A 225 15.20 2.24 15.83
CA TYR A 225 14.10 2.79 15.06
C TYR A 225 13.63 4.09 15.70
N LYS A 226 13.71 5.19 14.95
CA LYS A 226 13.36 6.53 15.43
C LYS A 226 12.99 7.43 14.27
N ASN A 227 12.00 8.31 14.43
CA ASN A 227 11.57 9.25 13.39
C ASN A 227 11.30 8.56 12.03
N ASN A 228 10.68 7.38 12.06
CA ASN A 228 10.47 6.53 10.87
C ASN A 228 11.78 6.20 10.15
N GLU A 229 12.89 6.06 10.86
CA GLU A 229 14.18 5.68 10.30
C GLU A 229 14.77 4.52 11.10
N ILE A 230 15.19 3.46 10.40
CA ILE A 230 15.99 2.41 10.99
C ILE A 230 17.46 2.79 10.82
N CYS A 231 18.21 2.81 11.92
CA CYS A 231 19.65 3.00 11.91
C CYS A 231 20.35 1.72 12.35
N ILE A 232 21.38 1.31 11.61
CA ILE A 232 22.22 0.17 11.92
C ILE A 232 23.66 0.63 12.08
N TYR A 233 24.26 0.24 13.20
CA TYR A 233 25.63 0.57 13.54
C TYR A 233 26.51 -0.65 13.31
N CYS A 234 27.30 -0.60 12.25
CA CYS A 234 28.25 -1.64 11.92
C CYS A 234 29.66 -1.21 12.31
N LYS A 235 30.24 -1.95 13.25
CA LYS A 235 31.63 -1.77 13.67
C LYS A 235 32.53 -2.67 12.85
N TYR A 236 33.53 -2.08 12.21
CA TYR A 236 34.63 -2.81 11.59
C TYR A 236 35.95 -2.36 12.19
N ILE A 237 36.78 -3.32 12.58
CA ILE A 237 38.17 -3.07 12.98
C ILE A 237 38.96 -3.02 11.68
N ASN A 238 39.56 -1.87 11.38
CA ASN A 238 40.44 -1.77 10.22
C ASN A 238 41.81 -2.38 10.51
N GLU A 239 42.65 -2.48 9.48
CA GLU A 239 44.02 -3.04 9.56
C GLU A 239 44.92 -2.32 10.58
N TYR A 240 44.55 -1.10 10.99
CA TYR A 240 45.26 -0.27 11.95
C TYR A 240 44.65 -0.32 13.36
N LEU A 241 43.78 -1.29 13.66
CA LEU A 241 43.09 -1.48 14.94
C LEU A 241 42.14 -0.32 15.34
N TYR A 242 41.85 0.62 14.43
CA TYR A 242 40.82 1.63 14.65
C TYR A 242 39.45 1.03 14.36
N VAL A 243 38.48 1.27 15.25
CA VAL A 243 37.08 0.92 15.00
C VAL A 243 36.42 2.03 14.21
N LYS A 244 36.06 1.72 12.96
CA LYS A 244 35.19 2.57 12.13
C LYS A 244 33.75 2.15 12.38
N ILE A 245 32.91 3.13 12.71
CA ILE A 245 31.46 2.95 12.81
C ILE A 245 30.87 3.41 11.48
N ASN A 246 30.32 2.47 10.71
CA ASN A 246 29.46 2.81 9.59
C ASN A 246 28.02 2.79 10.08
N THR A 247 27.30 3.88 9.83
CA THR A 247 25.87 3.95 10.08
C THR A 247 25.13 3.70 8.77
N TYR A 248 24.26 2.71 8.80
CA TYR A 248 23.39 2.38 7.69
C TYR A 248 21.98 2.80 8.04
N LYS A 249 21.38 3.68 7.24
CA LYS A 249 20.07 4.27 7.51
C LYS A 249 19.08 3.84 6.45
N ILE A 250 17.85 3.56 6.84
CA ILE A 250 16.74 3.42 5.91
C ILE A 250 15.54 4.19 6.43
N LYS A 251 15.01 5.09 5.59
CA LYS A 251 13.81 5.85 5.91
C LYS A 251 12.58 5.04 5.53
N ILE A 252 11.66 4.93 6.48
CA ILE A 252 10.37 4.28 6.34
C ILE A 252 9.32 5.31 5.91
N ASN A 253 8.51 4.92 4.94
CA ASN A 253 7.32 5.62 4.49
C ASN A 253 6.26 4.59 4.06
N GLU A 254 5.08 5.06 3.65
CA GLU A 254 3.96 4.23 3.22
C GLU A 254 4.32 3.24 2.10
N PHE A 255 5.31 3.58 1.24
CA PHE A 255 5.69 2.76 0.10
C PHE A 255 6.62 1.60 0.46
N ASN A 256 7.37 1.67 1.56
CA ASN A 256 8.31 0.60 1.93
C ASN A 256 8.06 -0.04 3.30
N LYS A 257 7.18 0.52 4.14
CA LYS A 257 6.93 0.00 5.48
C LYS A 257 6.52 -1.47 5.49
N LYS A 258 5.55 -1.85 4.64
CA LYS A 258 5.06 -3.24 4.52
C LYS A 258 6.20 -4.19 4.11
N ILE A 259 6.95 -3.84 3.06
CA ILE A 259 8.10 -4.63 2.58
C ILE A 259 9.17 -4.76 3.67
N ILE A 260 9.50 -3.67 4.36
CA ILE A 260 10.49 -3.69 5.46
C ILE A 260 10.03 -4.61 6.58
N LEU A 261 8.76 -4.53 7.00
CA LEU A 261 8.19 -5.42 8.01
C LEU A 261 8.28 -6.89 7.57
N GLU A 262 7.86 -7.20 6.35
CA GLU A 262 7.92 -8.55 5.80
C GLU A 262 9.34 -9.12 5.81
N GLU A 263 10.35 -8.31 5.46
CA GLU A 263 11.75 -8.75 5.50
C GLU A 263 12.23 -9.09 6.92
N PHE A 264 11.84 -8.31 7.93
CA PHE A 264 12.18 -8.62 9.31
C PHE A 264 11.39 -9.83 9.86
N GLU A 265 10.14 -10.01 9.45
CA GLU A 265 9.33 -11.18 9.83
C GLU A 265 9.89 -12.47 9.25
N LYS A 266 10.25 -12.48 7.96
CA LYS A 266 10.98 -13.61 7.31
C LYS A 266 12.25 -13.98 8.08
N LEU A 267 12.94 -12.97 8.61
CA LEU A 267 14.14 -13.20 9.41
C LEU A 267 13.83 -13.91 10.74
N ILE A 268 12.73 -13.56 11.42
CA ILE A 268 12.28 -14.25 12.63
C ILE A 268 11.91 -15.70 12.33
N GLU A 269 11.13 -15.93 11.27
CA GLU A 269 10.75 -17.28 10.83
C GLU A 269 11.98 -18.15 10.55
N TRP A 270 12.98 -17.59 9.87
CA TRP A 270 14.24 -18.29 9.60
C TRP A 270 14.97 -18.67 10.90
N ILE A 271 15.03 -17.78 11.89
CA ILE A 271 15.65 -18.07 13.19
C ILE A 271 14.94 -19.21 13.91
N ASP A 272 13.61 -19.22 13.87
CA ASP A 272 12.80 -20.24 14.54
C ASP A 272 13.04 -21.63 13.93
N ILE A 273 13.16 -21.72 12.60
CA ILE A 273 13.57 -22.95 11.92
C ILE A 273 14.95 -23.43 12.39
N GLN A 274 15.92 -22.51 12.51
CA GLN A 274 17.28 -22.82 12.96
C GLN A 274 17.39 -23.20 14.44
N LYS A 275 16.35 -23.03 15.25
CA LYS A 275 16.34 -23.47 16.66
C LYS A 275 15.87 -24.92 16.82
N ILE A 276 15.10 -25.43 15.87
CA ILE A 276 14.51 -26.78 15.88
C ILE A 276 15.49 -27.83 15.34
N SER A 277 16.43 -27.42 14.48
CA SER A 277 17.49 -28.28 13.90
C SER A 277 18.63 -28.63 14.85
#